data_AF-A0A380K379-F1
#
_entry.id   AF-A0A380K379-F1
#
_cell.length_a   1.000
_cell.length_b   1.000
_cell.length_c   1.000
_cell.angle_alpha   90.00
_cell.angle_beta   90.00
_cell.angle_gamma   90.00
#
_symmetry.space_group_name_H-M   'P 1'
#
loop_
_entity.id
_entity.type
_entity.pdbx_description
1 polymer ?
#
loop_
_entity_poly.entity_id
_entity_poly.type
_entity_poly.pdbx_seq_one_letter_code
_entity_poly.pdbx_strand_id
1 'polypeptide(L)'
;MTSYFKQCLEHLLQNYLFTHKIYAHDLTLQASLFCSVKEEIDNLVKKFKASGYPLAELTYYSQIYKNKINRFYFSQISPTIG
;
A
#
# COMPACT_ATOMS: atom_id res chain seq x y z
N MET A 1 17.92 -13.21 -2.15
CA MET A 1 16.88 -13.42 -1.12
C MET A 1 16.03 -12.16 -1.04
N THR A 2 14.72 -12.27 -1.18
CA THR A 2 13.79 -11.15 -1.01
C THR A 2 13.61 -10.90 0.48
N SER A 3 13.77 -9.67 0.95
CA SER A 3 13.53 -9.32 2.35
C SER A 3 12.12 -9.70 2.79
N TYR A 4 11.98 -10.22 4.01
CA TYR A 4 10.69 -10.55 4.61
C TYR A 4 9.77 -9.32 4.70
N PHE A 5 10.33 -8.13 4.99
CA PHE A 5 9.57 -6.88 4.99
C PHE A 5 8.95 -6.59 3.61
N LYS A 6 9.72 -6.79 2.53
CA LYS A 6 9.21 -6.64 1.16
C LYS A 6 8.08 -7.64 0.86
N GLN A 7 8.18 -8.87 1.34
CA GLN A 7 7.12 -9.87 1.16
C GLN A 7 5.82 -9.44 1.86
N CYS A 8 5.90 -8.92 3.09
CA CYS A 8 4.73 -8.39 3.79
C CYS A 8 4.06 -7.25 3.01
N LEU A 9 4.85 -6.32 2.45
CA LEU A 9 4.32 -5.22 1.63
C LEU A 9 3.68 -5.71 0.31
N GLU A 10 4.23 -6.75 -0.31
CA GLU A 10 3.64 -7.36 -1.51
C GLU A 10 2.28 -8.00 -1.21
N HIS A 11 2.17 -8.76 -0.11
CA HIS A 11 0.88 -9.31 0.31
C HIS A 11 -0.14 -8.22 0.63
N LEU A 12 0.28 -7.15 1.31
CA LEU A 12 -0.59 -6.01 1.59
C LEU A 12 -1.10 -5.35 0.30
N LEU A 13 -0.22 -5.16 -0.69
CA LEU A 13 -0.61 -4.62 -1.99
C LEU A 13 -1.60 -5.54 -2.71
N GLN A 14 -1.35 -6.85 -2.74
CA GLN A 14 -2.25 -7.82 -3.37
C GLN A 14 -3.64 -7.80 -2.73
N ASN A 15 -3.70 -7.76 -1.40
CA ASN A 15 -4.96 -7.65 -0.65
C ASN A 15 -5.68 -6.34 -0.97
N TYR A 16 -4.96 -5.21 -1.02
CA TYR A 16 -5.53 -3.93 -1.41
C TYR A 16 -6.15 -3.98 -2.82
N LEU A 17 -5.42 -4.50 -3.81
CA LEU A 17 -5.91 -4.61 -5.19
C LEU A 17 -7.13 -5.53 -5.30
N PHE A 18 -7.16 -6.62 -4.55
CA PHE A 18 -8.31 -7.53 -4.50
C PHE A 18 -9.53 -6.85 -3.88
N THR A 19 -9.37 -6.26 -2.68
CA THR A 19 -10.47 -5.63 -1.94
C THR A 19 -11.00 -4.39 -2.65
N HIS A 20 -10.14 -3.62 -3.32
CA HIS A 20 -10.57 -2.48 -4.14
C HIS A 20 -11.54 -2.89 -5.25
N LYS A 21 -11.36 -4.07 -5.86
CA LYS A 21 -12.29 -4.59 -6.87
C LYS A 21 -13.64 -5.01 -6.26
N ILE A 22 -13.65 -5.51 -5.03
CA ILE A 22 -14.90 -5.82 -4.31
C ILE A 22 -15.70 -4.53 -4.08
N TYR A 23 -15.01 -3.45 -3.71
CA TYR A 23 -15.64 -2.14 -3.50
C TYR A 23 -15.74 -1.29 -4.77
N ALA A 24 -15.74 -1.90 -5.97
CA ALA A 24 -15.75 -1.17 -7.25
C ALA A 24 -16.88 -0.12 -7.36
N HIS A 25 -18.02 -0.39 -6.73
CA HIS A 25 -19.22 0.43 -6.79
C HIS A 25 -19.35 1.47 -5.67
N ASP A 26 -18.43 1.49 -4.69
CA ASP A 26 -18.49 2.40 -3.55
C ASP A 26 -17.18 3.19 -3.40
N LEU A 27 -17.22 4.44 -3.85
CA LEU A 27 -16.08 5.36 -3.80
C LEU A 27 -15.67 5.70 -2.36
N THR A 28 -16.60 5.71 -1.41
CA THR A 28 -16.31 5.99 0.00
C THR A 28 -15.51 4.85 0.61
N LEU A 29 -15.91 3.61 0.32
CA LEU A 29 -15.18 2.41 0.76
C LEU A 29 -13.81 2.31 0.08
N GLN A 30 -13.68 2.68 -1.20
CA GLN A 30 -12.37 2.74 -1.87
C GLN A 30 -11.44 3.78 -1.25
N ALA A 31 -11.94 4.98 -0.96
CA ALA A 31 -11.17 6.04 -0.30
C ALA A 31 -10.74 5.63 1.12
N SER A 32 -11.66 5.02 1.89
CA SER A 32 -11.36 4.48 3.21
C SER A 32 -10.30 3.38 3.16
N LEU A 33 -10.42 2.44 2.23
CA LEU A 33 -9.45 1.38 1.99
C LEU A 33 -8.06 1.95 1.61
N PHE A 34 -8.04 2.99 0.76
CA PHE A 34 -6.80 3.68 0.37
C PHE A 34 -6.09 4.36 1.55
N CYS A 35 -6.83 5.01 2.44
CA CYS A 35 -6.25 5.58 3.67
C CYS A 35 -5.73 4.47 4.59
N SER A 36 -6.54 3.43 4.83
CA SER A 36 -6.21 2.32 5.72
C SER A 36 -4.94 1.58 5.29
N VAL A 37 -4.78 1.25 4.01
CA VAL A 37 -3.58 0.54 3.54
C VAL A 37 -2.30 1.36 3.73
N LYS A 38 -2.37 2.70 3.63
CA LYS A 38 -1.21 3.57 3.86
C LYS A 38 -0.80 3.58 5.33
N GLU A 39 -1.79 3.62 6.23
CA GLU A 39 -1.56 3.51 7.66
C GLU A 39 -0.98 2.14 8.04
N GLU A 40 -1.45 1.05 7.42
CA GLU A 40 -0.87 -0.28 7.62
C GLU A 40 0.60 -0.35 7.21
N ILE A 41 1.00 0.28 6.09
CA ILE A 41 2.43 0.37 5.71
C ILE A 41 3.22 1.06 6.82
N ASP A 42 2.72 2.16 7.38
CA ASP A 42 3.40 2.88 8.46
C ASP A 42 3.49 2.05 9.74
N ASN A 43 2.46 1.27 10.05
CA ASN A 43 2.46 0.34 11.18
C ASN A 43 3.48 -0.80 10.97
N LEU A 44 3.58 -1.35 9.76
CA LEU A 44 4.62 -2.33 9.41
C LEU A 44 6.02 -1.73 9.57
N VAL A 45 6.26 -0.51 9.08
CA VAL A 45 7.57 0.16 9.25
C VAL A 45 7.90 0.29 10.74
N LYS A 46 6.97 0.77 11.58
CA LYS A 46 7.19 0.89 13.03
C LYS A 46 7.51 -0.46 13.67
N LYS A 47 6.75 -1.51 13.33
CA LYS A 47 6.94 -2.86 13.86
C LYS A 47 8.31 -3.42 13.51
N PHE A 48 8.69 -3.36 12.24
CA PHE A 48 9.98 -3.89 11.78
C PHE A 48 11.18 -3.07 12.27
N LYS A 49 11.02 -1.74 12.39
CA LYS A 49 12.02 -0.88 13.03
C LYS A 49 12.27 -1.31 14.48
N ALA A 50 11.21 -1.59 15.23
CA ALA A 50 11.33 -2.09 16.60
C ALA A 50 11.98 -3.48 16.68
N SER A 51 11.86 -4.29 15.64
CA SER A 51 12.54 -5.60 15.50
C SER A 51 13.99 -5.49 15.00
N GLY A 52 14.54 -4.28 14.83
CA GLY A 52 15.95 -4.07 14.45
C GLY A 52 16.24 -4.10 12.95
N TYR A 53 15.22 -4.01 12.08
CA TYR A 53 15.46 -3.95 10.64
C TYR A 53 16.17 -2.65 10.22
N PRO A 54 17.02 -2.68 9.16
CA PRO A 54 17.71 -1.50 8.68
C PRO A 54 16.74 -0.41 8.21
N LEU A 55 16.88 0.80 8.76
CA LEU A 55 15.99 1.92 8.42
C LEU A 55 16.01 2.25 6.92
N ALA A 56 17.17 2.20 6.28
CA ALA A 56 17.30 2.47 4.84
C ALA A 56 16.41 1.53 4.00
N GLU A 57 16.36 0.26 4.38
CA GLU A 57 15.55 -0.75 3.71
C GLU A 57 14.05 -0.53 3.94
N LEU A 58 13.67 -0.22 5.18
CA LEU A 58 12.28 0.09 5.55
C LEU A 58 11.76 1.31 4.78
N THR A 59 12.56 2.38 4.73
CA THR A 59 12.22 3.61 3.99
C THR A 59 12.12 3.33 2.49
N TYR A 60 13.11 2.63 1.92
CA TYR A 60 13.14 2.33 0.49
C TYR A 60 11.91 1.54 0.03
N TYR A 61 11.61 0.42 0.69
CA TYR A 61 10.47 -0.40 0.26
C TYR A 61 9.13 0.27 0.60
N SER A 62 8.95 0.86 1.79
CA SER A 62 7.68 1.52 2.12
C SER A 62 7.32 2.61 1.11
N GLN A 63 8.29 3.39 0.64
CA GLN A 63 8.06 4.42 -0.37
C GLN A 63 7.69 3.84 -1.75
N ILE A 64 8.33 2.75 -2.17
CA ILE A 64 7.96 2.05 -3.41
C ILE A 64 6.50 1.59 -3.35
N TYR A 65 6.09 0.95 -2.27
CA TYR A 65 4.73 0.38 -2.16
C TYR A 65 3.66 1.47 -1.98
N LYS A 66 3.94 2.53 -1.22
CA LYS A 66 3.07 3.71 -1.16
C LYS A 66 2.86 4.32 -2.55
N ASN A 67 3.93 4.42 -3.36
CA ASN A 67 3.83 4.92 -4.73
C ASN A 67 3.00 4.00 -5.64
N LYS A 68 3.14 2.67 -5.52
CA LYS A 68 2.30 1.72 -6.27
C LYS A 68 0.82 1.90 -5.94
N ILE A 69 0.47 2.01 -4.65
CA ILE A 69 -0.90 2.22 -4.18
C ILE A 69 -1.45 3.56 -4.68
N ASN A 70 -0.69 4.65 -4.52
CA ASN A 70 -1.10 5.98 -5.02
C ASN A 70 -1.38 5.96 -6.52
N ARG A 71 -0.45 5.40 -7.32
CA ARG A 71 -0.62 5.31 -8.77
C ARG A 71 -1.86 4.52 -9.14
N PHE A 72 -2.08 3.38 -8.49
CA PHE A 72 -3.27 2.57 -8.71
C PHE A 72 -4.54 3.36 -8.40
N TYR A 73 -4.68 3.89 -7.18
CA TYR A 73 -5.87 4.61 -6.74
C TYR A 73 -6.22 5.80 -7.66
N PHE A 74 -5.26 6.68 -7.93
CA PHE A 74 -5.50 7.86 -8.76
C PHE A 74 -5.71 7.54 -10.25
N SER A 75 -5.19 6.41 -10.75
CA SER A 75 -5.51 5.95 -12.10
C SER A 75 -6.98 5.59 -12.28
N GLN A 76 -7.67 5.21 -11.20
CA GLN A 76 -9.09 4.86 -11.24
C GLN A 76 -10.01 6.09 -11.10
N ILE A 77 -9.52 7.16 -10.47
CA ILE A 77 -10.30 8.39 -10.22
C ILE A 77 -10.18 9.39 -11.39
N SER A 78 -9.14 9.27 -12.21
CA SER A 78 -9.00 10.07 -13.44
C SER A 78 -9.32 9.27 -14.69
N PRO A 79 -10.61 9.19 -15.13
CA PRO A 79 -10.85 9.24 -16.56
C PRO A 79 -10.57 10.68 -16.97
N THR A 80 -9.44 10.91 -17.63
CA THR A 80 -9.25 12.19 -18.32
C THR A 80 -10.43 12.35 -19.26
N ILE A 81 -11.15 13.45 -19.06
CA ILE A 81 -12.06 14.05 -20.03
C ILE A 81 -11.32 14.06 -21.37
N GLY A 82 -11.83 13.32 -22.34
CA GLY A 82 -11.33 13.22 -23.71
C GLY A 82 -12.52 13.09 -24.65
#